data_AF-A0A6C0I7P6-F1
#
_entry.id   AF-A0A6C0I7P6-F1
#
_cell.length_a   1.000
_cell.length_b   1.000
_cell.length_c   1.000
_cell.angle_alpha   90.00
_cell.angle_beta   90.00
_cell.angle_gamma   90.00
#
_symmetry.space_group_name_H-M   'P 1'
#
loop_
_entity.id
_entity.type
_entity.pdbx_description
1 polymer ?
#
loop_
_entity_poly.entity_id
_entity_poly.type
_entity_poly.pdbx_seq_one_letter_code
_entity_poly.pdbx_strand_id
1 'polypeptide(L)'
;MKTFQERTYALSEKGLLVWEPSWDTFRPVKSVVWNPAHQQIEPYYGVFIHDIFDIHYGYNTEELHNFCIDYTDENLYDIRNAEPITNIQDFWRWCGSKLEWNRDQAISLHPCSESTFDRSKFLERLGLRSKTYKRAPRNIKGTRKVIPQ
;
A
#
# COMPACT_ATOMS: atom_id res chain seq x y z
N MET A 1 -15.03 -11.72 2.48
CA MET A 1 -14.38 -10.83 1.50
C MET A 1 -14.48 -9.38 1.96
N LYS A 2 -13.65 -8.48 1.45
CA LYS A 2 -13.69 -7.05 1.78
C LYS A 2 -13.54 -6.20 0.52
N THR A 3 -14.22 -5.07 0.46
CA THR A 3 -14.06 -4.09 -0.61
C THR A 3 -13.23 -2.89 -0.13
N PHE A 4 -12.32 -2.42 -0.97
CA PHE A 4 -11.50 -1.25 -0.70
C PHE A 4 -11.17 -0.55 -2.03
N GLN A 5 -11.45 0.75 -2.12
CA GLN A 5 -11.25 1.55 -3.35
C GLN A 5 -11.79 0.83 -4.61
N GLU A 6 -13.05 0.39 -4.55
CA GLU A 6 -13.77 -0.28 -5.66
C GLU A 6 -13.23 -1.66 -6.06
N ARG A 7 -12.25 -2.20 -5.33
CA ARG A 7 -11.71 -3.54 -5.55
C ARG A 7 -12.14 -4.50 -4.45
N THR A 8 -12.46 -5.72 -4.84
CA THR A 8 -12.80 -6.79 -3.90
C THR A 8 -11.57 -7.65 -3.62
N TYR A 9 -11.29 -7.86 -2.35
CA TYR A 9 -10.20 -8.69 -1.87
C TYR A 9 -10.75 -9.85 -1.06
N ALA A 10 -10.06 -10.99 -1.13
CA ALA A 10 -10.36 -12.17 -0.35
C ALA A 10 -9.09 -12.68 0.35
N LEU A 11 -9.25 -13.21 1.55
CA LEU A 11 -8.20 -13.96 2.23
C LEU A 11 -8.58 -15.43 2.17
N SER A 12 -7.69 -16.23 1.61
CA SER A 12 -7.82 -17.67 1.48
C SER A 12 -6.66 -18.37 2.19
N GLU A 13 -6.73 -19.70 2.30
CA GLU A 13 -5.63 -20.51 2.81
C GLU A 13 -4.35 -20.37 1.97
N LYS A 14 -4.48 -20.09 0.67
CA LYS A 14 -3.37 -19.86 -0.25
C LYS A 14 -2.85 -18.42 -0.22
N GLY A 15 -3.48 -17.54 0.55
CA GLY A 15 -3.08 -16.16 0.76
C GLY A 15 -4.09 -15.14 0.26
N LEU A 16 -3.59 -13.94 -0.02
CA LEU A 16 -4.39 -12.80 -0.45
C LEU A 16 -4.75 -12.92 -1.92
N LEU A 17 -6.03 -12.76 -2.22
CA LEU A 17 -6.57 -12.75 -3.57
C LEU A 17 -7.23 -11.39 -3.86
N VAL A 18 -7.18 -10.97 -5.11
CA VAL A 18 -7.90 -9.81 -5.63
C VAL A 18 -8.85 -10.25 -6.74
N TRP A 19 -10.08 -9.76 -6.71
CA TRP A 19 -11.02 -9.93 -7.80
C TRP A 19 -10.60 -9.08 -8.98
N GLU A 20 -10.35 -9.70 -10.14
CA GLU A 20 -10.02 -8.99 -11.36
C GLU A 20 -11.20 -9.10 -12.35
N PRO A 21 -12.01 -8.05 -12.50
CA PRO A 21 -13.19 -8.09 -13.37
C PRO A 21 -12.86 -8.42 -14.82
N SER A 22 -11.67 -8.03 -15.27
CA SER A 22 -11.18 -8.26 -16.63
C SER A 22 -11.01 -9.75 -16.94
N TRP A 23 -10.76 -10.57 -15.92
CA TRP A 23 -10.50 -12.01 -16.04
C TRP A 23 -11.65 -12.84 -15.46
N ASP A 24 -12.68 -12.17 -14.89
CA ASP A 24 -13.82 -12.75 -14.19
C ASP A 24 -13.42 -13.82 -13.15
N THR A 25 -12.25 -13.63 -12.53
CA THR A 25 -11.64 -14.59 -11.61
C THR A 25 -10.85 -13.89 -10.51
N PHE A 26 -10.71 -14.56 -9.38
CA PHE A 26 -9.73 -14.16 -8.36
C PHE A 26 -8.31 -14.39 -8.86
N ARG A 27 -7.41 -13.51 -8.45
CA ARG A 27 -5.98 -13.61 -8.73
C ARG A 27 -5.16 -13.50 -7.44
N PRO A 28 -4.09 -14.29 -7.31
CA PRO A 28 -3.21 -14.21 -6.16
C PRO A 28 -2.39 -12.93 -6.19
N VAL A 29 -2.23 -12.32 -5.02
CA VAL A 29 -1.46 -11.09 -4.83
C VAL A 29 -0.52 -11.28 -3.65
N LYS A 30 0.72 -10.79 -3.78
CA LYS A 30 1.70 -10.91 -2.71
C LYS A 30 1.38 -9.98 -1.53
N SER A 31 0.99 -8.74 -1.82
CA SER A 31 0.57 -7.76 -0.81
C SER A 31 -0.18 -6.61 -1.47
N VAL A 32 -0.84 -5.76 -0.69
CA VAL A 32 -1.36 -4.49 -1.20
C VAL A 32 -0.48 -3.36 -0.73
N VAL A 33 0.04 -2.58 -1.67
CA VAL A 33 1.06 -1.56 -1.41
C VAL A 33 0.59 -0.21 -1.93
N TRP A 34 1.11 0.85 -1.35
CA TRP A 34 0.96 2.19 -1.88
C TRP A 34 2.07 2.49 -2.89
N ASN A 35 1.68 2.96 -4.07
CA ASN A 35 2.59 3.32 -5.15
C ASN A 35 2.75 4.85 -5.23
N PRO A 36 3.96 5.41 -4.98
CA PRO A 36 4.20 6.85 -5.05
C PRO A 36 4.13 7.45 -6.43
N ALA A 37 4.43 6.67 -7.46
CA ALA A 37 4.40 7.19 -8.83
C ALA A 37 2.97 7.54 -9.22
N HIS A 38 2.01 6.72 -8.82
CA HIS A 38 0.59 6.86 -9.16
C HIS A 38 -0.24 7.47 -8.02
N GLN A 39 0.35 7.64 -6.83
CA GLN A 39 -0.29 8.14 -5.62
C GLN A 39 -1.53 7.33 -5.19
N GLN A 40 -1.58 6.04 -5.53
CA GLN A 40 -2.71 5.17 -5.26
C GLN A 40 -2.27 3.84 -4.65
N ILE A 41 -3.24 3.09 -4.14
CA ILE A 41 -3.02 1.78 -3.53
C ILE A 41 -3.24 0.72 -4.60
N GLU A 42 -2.28 -0.18 -4.75
CA GLU A 42 -2.25 -1.14 -5.83
C GLU A 42 -1.88 -2.54 -5.30
N PRO A 43 -2.47 -3.61 -5.85
CA PRO A 43 -2.03 -4.97 -5.61
C PRO A 43 -0.61 -5.15 -6.18
N TYR A 44 0.29 -5.67 -5.35
CA TYR A 44 1.63 -6.05 -5.77
C TYR A 44 1.66 -7.56 -6.07
N TYR A 45 1.72 -7.90 -7.35
CA TYR A 45 1.70 -9.29 -7.82
C TYR A 45 3.07 -9.99 -7.68
N GLY A 46 4.18 -9.24 -7.76
CA GLY A 46 5.52 -9.79 -7.54
C GLY A 46 5.82 -11.00 -8.44
N VAL A 47 5.98 -12.18 -7.81
CA VAL A 47 6.35 -13.44 -8.50
C VAL A 47 5.29 -13.93 -9.47
N PHE A 48 4.02 -13.57 -9.27
CA PHE A 48 2.90 -14.06 -10.10
C PHE A 48 2.92 -13.49 -11.53
N ILE A 49 3.67 -12.43 -11.79
CA ILE A 49 3.75 -11.75 -13.09
C ILE A 49 5.18 -11.67 -13.62
N HIS A 50 6.06 -12.60 -13.21
CA HIS A 50 7.48 -12.51 -13.54
C HIS A 50 7.77 -12.71 -15.04
N ASP A 51 7.12 -13.68 -15.68
CA ASP A 51 7.29 -13.99 -17.10
C ASP A 51 5.94 -13.90 -17.83
N ILE A 52 5.86 -12.99 -18.81
CA ILE A 52 4.64 -12.77 -19.61
C ILE A 52 4.31 -13.94 -20.55
N PHE A 53 5.26 -14.84 -20.80
CA PHE A 53 5.07 -16.02 -21.63
C PHE A 53 4.77 -17.28 -20.82
N ASP A 54 4.64 -17.16 -19.50
CA ASP A 54 4.20 -18.25 -18.65
C ASP A 54 2.78 -18.69 -19.05
N ILE A 55 2.59 -20.01 -19.16
CA ILE A 55 1.28 -20.63 -19.41
C ILE A 55 0.30 -20.28 -18.28
N HIS A 56 0.81 -20.16 -17.05
CA HIS A 56 0.02 -19.80 -15.87
C HIS A 56 0.30 -18.36 -15.42
N TYR A 57 0.52 -17.45 -16.38
CA TYR A 57 0.75 -16.04 -16.11
C TYR A 57 -0.33 -15.46 -15.20
N GLY A 58 0.12 -14.81 -14.13
CA GLY A 58 -0.75 -14.25 -13.11
C GLY A 58 -1.07 -15.16 -11.94
N TYR A 59 -0.70 -16.45 -12.02
CA TYR A 59 -0.92 -17.47 -10.98
C TYR A 59 0.35 -18.22 -10.59
N ASN A 60 1.41 -18.20 -11.42
CA ASN A 60 2.72 -18.86 -11.22
C ASN A 60 2.68 -20.40 -11.23
N THR A 61 1.59 -21.05 -10.81
CA THR A 61 1.43 -22.52 -10.89
C THR A 61 0.03 -22.92 -11.34
N GLU A 62 -0.07 -24.09 -11.97
CA GLU A 62 -1.35 -24.69 -12.38
C GLU A 62 -2.29 -24.94 -11.19
N GLU A 63 -1.74 -25.42 -10.07
CA GLU A 63 -2.51 -25.66 -8.85
C GLU A 63 -3.18 -24.38 -8.34
N LEU A 64 -2.47 -23.25 -8.37
CA LEU A 64 -3.00 -21.99 -7.88
C LEU A 64 -4.00 -21.39 -8.87
N HIS A 65 -3.79 -21.61 -10.16
CA HIS A 65 -4.74 -21.25 -11.21
C HIS A 65 -6.08 -21.98 -11.00
N ASN A 66 -6.06 -23.30 -10.90
CA ASN A 66 -7.28 -24.10 -10.70
C ASN A 66 -7.97 -23.74 -9.39
N PHE A 67 -7.19 -23.58 -8.31
CA PHE A 67 -7.72 -23.12 -7.02
C PHE A 67 -8.45 -21.78 -7.13
N CYS A 68 -7.93 -20.81 -7.88
CA CYS A 68 -8.56 -19.50 -8.01
C CYS A 68 -9.87 -19.57 -8.81
N ILE A 69 -9.96 -20.47 -9.79
CA ILE A 69 -11.19 -20.74 -10.53
C ILE A 69 -12.23 -21.36 -9.60
N ASP A 70 -11.87 -22.45 -8.92
CA ASP A 70 -12.77 -23.14 -7.99
C ASP A 70 -13.26 -22.20 -6.88
N TYR A 71 -12.34 -21.41 -6.30
CA TYR A 71 -12.67 -20.43 -5.26
C TYR A 71 -13.60 -19.32 -5.77
N THR A 72 -13.47 -18.93 -7.04
CA THR A 72 -14.35 -17.95 -7.67
C THR A 72 -15.76 -18.50 -7.79
N ASP A 73 -15.91 -19.71 -8.30
CA ASP A 73 -17.19 -20.36 -8.52
C ASP A 73 -17.96 -20.58 -7.22
N GLU A 74 -17.26 -20.99 -6.16
CA GLU A 74 -17.86 -21.21 -4.84
C GLU A 74 -18.33 -19.91 -4.17
N ASN A 75 -17.63 -18.80 -4.39
CA ASN A 75 -17.83 -17.56 -3.62
C ASN A 75 -18.40 -16.39 -4.44
N LEU A 76 -18.96 -16.67 -5.62
CA LEU A 76 -19.45 -15.65 -6.55
C LEU A 76 -20.52 -14.72 -5.96
N TYR A 77 -21.35 -15.25 -5.05
CA TYR A 77 -22.36 -14.48 -4.32
C TYR A 77 -21.74 -13.48 -3.32
N ASP A 78 -20.64 -13.85 -2.68
CA ASP A 78 -19.98 -13.05 -1.63
C ASP A 78 -19.22 -11.86 -2.21
N ILE A 79 -18.79 -11.94 -3.47
CA ILE A 79 -18.12 -10.84 -4.18
C ILE A 79 -19.00 -9.60 -4.20
N ARG A 80 -20.32 -9.78 -4.42
CA ARG A 80 -21.30 -8.67 -4.51
C ARG A 80 -21.66 -8.07 -3.15
N ASN A 81 -21.51 -8.85 -2.09
CA ASN A 81 -21.87 -8.47 -0.72
C ASN A 81 -20.65 -8.16 0.16
N ALA A 82 -19.47 -8.02 -0.44
CA ALA A 82 -18.23 -7.83 0.29
C ALA A 82 -18.22 -6.51 1.09
N GLU A 83 -17.96 -6.63 2.40
CA GLU A 83 -18.02 -5.50 3.32
C GLU A 83 -16.94 -4.45 3.03
N PRO A 84 -17.29 -3.16 2.95
CA PRO A 84 -16.33 -2.10 2.67
C PRO A 84 -15.46 -1.79 3.89
N ILE A 85 -14.15 -1.67 3.65
CA ILE A 85 -13.21 -1.08 4.60
C ILE A 85 -12.91 0.34 4.13
N THR A 86 -13.10 1.33 5.01
CA THR A 86 -12.83 2.74 4.70
C THR A 86 -11.44 3.19 5.16
N ASN A 87 -10.93 2.61 6.25
CA ASN A 87 -9.64 2.97 6.82
C ASN A 87 -8.51 2.13 6.21
N ILE A 88 -7.52 2.80 5.63
CA ILE A 88 -6.35 2.19 5.00
C ILE A 88 -5.50 1.36 5.97
N GLN A 89 -5.38 1.79 7.23
CA GLN A 89 -4.56 1.07 8.22
C GLN A 89 -5.20 -0.27 8.59
N ASP A 90 -6.51 -0.28 8.76
CA ASP A 90 -7.28 -1.49 9.04
C ASP A 90 -7.27 -2.42 7.83
N PHE A 91 -7.32 -1.86 6.61
CA PHE A 91 -7.18 -2.61 5.37
C PHE A 91 -5.83 -3.31 5.26
N TRP A 92 -4.70 -2.62 5.49
CA TRP A 92 -3.38 -3.26 5.43
C TRP A 92 -3.16 -4.32 6.51
N ARG A 93 -3.69 -4.08 7.72
CA ARG A 93 -3.67 -5.07 8.80
C ARG A 93 -4.46 -6.31 8.41
N TRP A 94 -5.66 -6.13 7.85
CA TRP A 94 -6.49 -7.22 7.36
C TRP A 94 -5.77 -8.00 6.25
N CYS A 95 -5.17 -7.32 5.27
CA CYS A 95 -4.40 -7.96 4.20
C CYS A 95 -3.11 -8.67 4.67
N GLY A 96 -2.68 -8.49 5.93
CA GLY A 96 -1.39 -9.00 6.41
C GLY A 96 -0.19 -8.36 5.71
N SER A 97 -0.34 -7.18 5.12
CA SER A 97 0.74 -6.51 4.39
C SER A 97 1.79 -5.97 5.37
N LYS A 98 3.07 -6.11 5.01
CA LYS A 98 4.17 -5.57 5.84
C LYS A 98 4.09 -4.04 5.86
N LEU A 99 3.85 -3.50 7.05
CA LEU A 99 3.83 -2.06 7.30
C LEU A 99 5.23 -1.61 7.72
N GLU A 100 5.74 -0.58 7.08
CA GLU A 100 7.00 0.05 7.43
C GLU A 100 6.74 1.50 7.82
N TRP A 101 7.45 1.98 8.84
CA TRP A 101 7.38 3.39 9.23
C TRP A 101 8.11 4.23 8.20
N ASN A 102 7.36 4.98 7.40
CA ASN A 102 7.91 5.98 6.51
C ASN A 102 7.61 7.38 7.07
N ARG A 103 8.64 7.97 7.69
CA ARG A 103 8.57 9.26 8.40
C ARG A 103 7.51 9.24 9.49
N ASP A 104 6.34 9.79 9.22
CA ASP A 104 5.29 10.01 10.22
C ASP A 104 4.14 9.00 10.08
N GLN A 105 4.20 8.07 9.11
CA GLN A 105 3.10 7.14 8.81
C GLN A 105 3.59 5.71 8.62
N ALA A 106 2.83 4.74 9.13
CA ALA A 106 3.03 3.33 8.83
C ALA A 106 2.37 3.01 7.48
N ILE A 107 3.15 2.65 6.47
CA ILE A 107 2.70 2.45 5.09
C ILE A 107 3.34 1.17 4.55
N SER A 108 2.59 0.40 3.77
CA SER A 108 3.18 -0.66 2.93
C SER A 108 3.60 -0.03 1.60
N LEU A 109 4.90 0.05 1.32
CA LEU A 109 5.43 0.74 0.14
C LEU A 109 5.67 -0.23 -1.01
N HIS A 110 5.45 0.23 -2.24
CA HIS A 110 5.82 -0.53 -3.42
C HIS A 110 7.36 -0.68 -3.50
N PRO A 111 7.92 -1.87 -3.79
CA PRO A 111 9.38 -2.09 -3.77
C PRO A 111 10.17 -1.16 -4.69
N CYS A 112 9.62 -0.81 -5.86
CA CYS A 112 10.25 0.15 -6.78
C CYS A 112 10.34 1.59 -6.25
N SER A 113 9.81 1.88 -5.04
CA SER A 113 9.76 3.22 -4.47
C SER A 113 10.76 3.51 -3.37
N GLU A 114 11.54 2.51 -2.95
CA GLU A 114 12.45 2.60 -1.80
C GLU A 114 13.54 3.68 -1.97
N SER A 115 13.83 4.14 -3.20
CA SER A 115 14.94 5.06 -3.48
C SER A 115 14.60 6.55 -3.55
N THR A 116 13.33 6.97 -3.68
CA THR A 116 13.03 8.34 -4.20
C THR A 116 11.83 9.02 -3.57
N PHE A 117 11.72 8.97 -2.25
CA PHE A 117 10.81 9.87 -1.54
C PHE A 117 11.45 11.23 -1.26
N ASP A 118 11.37 12.11 -2.25
CA ASP A 118 11.71 13.51 -2.06
C ASP A 118 10.85 14.11 -0.92
N ARG A 119 11.50 14.84 -0.02
CA ARG A 119 10.83 15.54 1.08
C ARG A 119 9.81 16.54 0.59
N SER A 120 10.08 17.19 -0.54
CA SER A 120 9.17 18.13 -1.18
C SER A 120 7.83 17.44 -1.52
N LYS A 121 7.88 16.33 -2.27
CA LYS A 121 6.71 15.56 -2.71
C LYS A 121 5.91 14.97 -1.56
N PHE A 122 6.57 14.59 -0.47
CA PHE A 122 5.87 14.12 0.74
C PHE A 122 5.09 15.23 1.43
N LEU A 123 5.72 16.40 1.59
CA LEU A 123 5.07 17.55 2.21
C LEU A 123 3.89 18.03 1.37
N GLU A 124 4.05 18.09 0.05
CA GLU A 124 2.98 18.38 -0.90
C GLU A 124 1.80 17.43 -0.73
N ARG A 125 2.05 16.11 -0.64
CA ARG A 125 1.01 15.11 -0.44
C ARG A 125 0.26 15.23 0.88
N LEU A 126 0.93 15.67 1.94
CA LEU A 126 0.29 15.93 3.22
C LEU A 126 -0.39 17.32 3.29
N GLY A 127 -0.32 18.12 2.22
CA GLY A 127 -0.76 19.51 2.24
C GLY A 127 0.06 20.39 3.20
N LEU A 128 1.28 19.97 3.52
CA LEU A 128 2.18 20.64 4.46
C LEU A 128 3.20 21.50 3.70
N ARG A 129 3.56 22.65 4.30
CA ARG A 129 4.69 23.45 3.82
C ARG A 129 5.98 23.07 4.54
N SER A 130 7.09 23.11 3.82
CA SER A 130 8.41 22.96 4.42
C SER A 130 8.66 24.08 5.43
N LYS A 131 8.77 23.71 6.71
CA LYS A 131 9.24 24.63 7.74
C LYS A 131 10.76 24.70 7.64
N THR A 132 11.29 25.86 7.24
CA THR A 132 12.70 26.19 7.49
C THR A 132 12.81 26.77 8.89
N TYR A 133 13.83 26.39 9.67
CA TYR A 133 14.13 27.06 10.93
C TYR A 133 14.14 28.57 10.67
N LYS A 134 13.25 29.32 11.36
CA LYS A 134 13.29 30.78 11.31
C LYS A 134 14.69 31.18 11.74
N ARG A 135 15.41 31.93 10.90
CA ARG A 135 16.71 32.49 11.29
C ARG A 135 16.53 33.18 12.64
N ALA A 136 17.42 32.89 13.58
CA ALA A 136 17.42 33.59 14.87
C ALA A 136 17.35 35.10 14.60
N PRO A 137 16.48 35.85 15.29
CA PRO A 137 16.38 37.28 15.05
C PRO A 137 17.76 37.90 15.26
N ARG A 138 18.25 38.64 14.26
CA ARG A 138 19.61 39.22 14.21
C ARG A 138 19.93 40.16 15.39
N ASN A 139 18.92 40.55 16.17
CA ASN A 139 19.00 41.54 17.23
C ASN A 139 18.72 40.98 18.64
N ILE A 140 18.99 39.69 18.91
CA ILE A 140 19.03 39.21 20.30
C ILE A 140 20.30 39.78 20.95
N LYS A 141 20.20 40.98 21.53
CA LYS A 141 21.17 41.48 22.50
C LYS A 141 21.03 40.64 23.76
N GLY A 142 21.82 39.58 23.88
CA GLY A 142 21.88 38.81 25.11
C GLY A 142 22.32 39.72 26.26
N THR A 143 21.50 39.84 27.30
CA THR A 143 21.93 40.43 28.56
C THR A 143 22.94 39.49 29.20
N ARG A 144 24.24 39.83 29.13
CA ARG A 144 25.25 39.18 29.96
C ARG A 144 24.92 39.50 31.42
N LYS A 145 24.76 38.47 32.26
CA LYS A 145 24.77 38.65 33.71
C LYS A 145 26.14 39.20 34.10
N VAL A 146 26.17 40.42 34.64
CA VAL A 146 27.34 40.96 35.32
C VAL A 146 27.45 40.22 36.65
N ILE A 147 28.56 39.50 36.85
CA ILE A 147 28.87 38.92 38.16
C ILE A 147 29.44 40.07 39.00
N PRO A 148 28.83 40.43 40.14
CA PRO A 148 29.37 41.47 41.01
C PRO A 148 30.71 41.00 41.60
N GLN A 149 31.70 41.90 41.60
CA GLN A 149 33.00 41.72 42.26
C GLN A 149 32.88 41.84 43.77
#